data_AF-A0A8T3P708-F1
#
_entry.id   AF-A0A8T3P708-F1
#
_cell.length_a   1.000
_cell.length_b   1.000
_cell.length_c   1.000
_cell.angle_alpha   90.00
_cell.angle_beta   90.00
_cell.angle_gamma   90.00
#
_symmetry.space_group_name_H-M   'P 1'
#
loop_
_entity.id
_entity.type
_entity.pdbx_description
1 polymer ?
#
loop_
_entity_poly.entity_id
_entity_poly.type
_entity_poly.pdbx_seq_one_letter_code
_entity_poly.pdbx_strand_id
1 'polypeptide(L)'
;MSHRSRRLRVVPIVAGIALLAAGFGDVSAASLSSSDRDSAGTAPAAVGWVTTRTGGPARTEVRDAAGTLLAELTDGARTVTLAGPARSWTEAGTAIDIRTDRWVRLLPAPYDGIFDAADTAWVAAALGDRSPDILAVAFQYVSGAPPLSAAGLVIAGDARYGDAAGADFNDFLGVAWTYGSSIDAPEPAELRSLDCSGFVRMVLGYRFGMRMSIGASAGALPRRAFEQLASGPGRLMVANSGRQLKSYKNLRAGDLVFFDASTVDGTAIDHVGIYVGRDAQGHHRFISSRQKADGPTVGDVGGKSVLDGSGYWALAFRAVRRP
;
A
#
# COMPACT_ATOMS: atom_id res chain seq x y z
N MET A 1 58.41 -3.73 69.25
CA MET A 1 57.01 -3.31 68.98
C MET A 1 57.02 -2.58 67.63
N SER A 2 57.15 -3.25 66.47
CA SER A 2 56.18 -4.03 65.69
C SER A 2 54.79 -3.38 65.56
N HIS A 3 54.52 -2.73 64.43
CA HIS A 3 53.54 -3.19 63.42
C HIS A 3 53.53 -2.20 62.24
N ARG A 4 54.23 -2.54 61.15
CA ARG A 4 53.69 -3.14 59.90
C ARG A 4 52.75 -2.22 59.11
N SER A 5 53.36 -1.65 58.09
CA SER A 5 52.79 -1.16 56.83
C SER A 5 51.62 -1.98 56.28
N ARG A 6 50.52 -1.30 55.94
CA ARG A 6 49.58 -1.74 54.91
C ARG A 6 49.54 -0.70 53.80
N ARG A 7 50.28 -0.98 52.72
CA ARG A 7 50.08 -0.33 51.42
C ARG A 7 48.76 -0.86 50.85
N LEU A 8 47.75 0.00 50.71
CA LEU A 8 46.59 -0.31 49.89
C LEU A 8 47.06 -0.47 48.44
N ARG A 9 46.99 -1.68 47.92
CA ARG A 9 47.08 -1.94 46.48
C ARG A 9 45.75 -1.51 45.86
N VAL A 10 45.76 -0.39 45.16
CA VAL A 10 44.73 -0.05 44.18
C VAL A 10 44.89 -1.04 43.04
N VAL A 11 43.97 -1.99 42.93
CA VAL A 11 43.82 -2.84 41.75
C VAL A 11 43.04 -2.01 40.73
N PRO A 12 43.61 -1.65 39.57
CA PRO A 12 42.79 -1.11 38.49
C PRO A 12 41.91 -2.25 37.99
N ILE A 13 40.59 -2.12 38.18
CA ILE A 13 39.62 -2.90 37.42
C ILE A 13 39.73 -2.38 35.99
N VAL A 14 40.54 -3.07 35.18
CA VAL A 14 40.44 -3.01 33.72
C VAL A 14 39.16 -3.73 33.37
N ALA A 15 38.04 -3.00 33.32
CA ALA A 15 36.87 -3.47 32.60
C ALA A 15 37.24 -3.41 31.12
N GLY A 16 37.69 -4.54 30.58
CA GLY A 16 37.86 -4.73 29.16
C GLY A 16 36.51 -4.54 28.49
N ILE A 17 36.31 -3.39 27.85
CA ILE A 17 35.31 -3.26 26.79
C ILE A 17 35.86 -4.09 25.64
N ALA A 18 35.40 -5.34 25.55
CA ALA A 18 35.52 -6.10 24.32
C ALA A 18 34.71 -5.36 23.26
N LEU A 19 35.44 -4.65 22.40
CA LEU A 19 34.92 -4.08 21.17
C LEU A 19 34.57 -5.27 20.25
N LEU A 20 33.38 -5.83 20.41
CA LEU A 20 32.78 -6.67 19.38
C LEU A 20 32.35 -5.69 18.28
N ALA A 21 33.29 -5.41 17.37
CA ALA A 21 32.98 -4.94 16.04
C ALA A 21 32.21 -6.06 15.33
N ALA A 22 30.90 -6.14 15.60
CA ALA A 22 29.99 -6.81 14.70
C ALA A 22 29.99 -5.96 13.43
N GLY A 23 30.66 -6.48 12.39
CA GLY A 23 30.66 -5.87 11.07
C GLY A 23 29.22 -5.61 10.66
N PHE A 24 28.86 -4.34 10.56
CA PHE A 24 27.69 -3.92 9.80
C PHE A 24 28.00 -4.26 8.35
N GLY A 25 27.62 -5.47 7.96
CA GLY A 25 27.53 -5.82 6.56
C GLY A 25 26.54 -4.87 5.91
N ASP A 26 27.00 -4.17 4.88
CA ASP A 26 26.16 -3.44 3.95
C ASP A 26 24.94 -4.28 3.59
N VAL A 27 23.77 -3.91 4.11
CA VAL A 27 22.51 -4.35 3.51
C VAL A 27 22.26 -3.43 2.31
N SER A 28 23.17 -3.51 1.34
CA SER A 28 22.87 -3.11 -0.03
C SER A 28 21.67 -3.93 -0.48
N ALA A 29 20.68 -3.23 -1.04
CA ALA A 29 19.55 -3.85 -1.73
C ALA A 29 20.08 -5.05 -2.51
N ALA A 30 19.64 -6.25 -2.12
CA ALA A 30 20.03 -7.48 -2.79
C ALA A 30 19.71 -7.28 -4.28
N SER A 31 20.77 -7.14 -5.06
CA SER A 31 20.73 -7.31 -6.49
C SER A 31 20.29 -8.75 -6.71
N LEU A 32 19.01 -8.92 -7.03
CA LEU A 32 18.50 -10.17 -7.56
C LEU A 32 19.14 -10.32 -8.95
N SER A 33 20.37 -10.83 -8.99
CA SER A 33 21.02 -11.21 -10.23
C SER A 33 20.23 -12.36 -10.82
N SER A 34 19.70 -12.12 -12.01
CA SER A 34 19.12 -13.11 -12.89
C SER A 34 20.13 -14.21 -13.21
N SER A 35 19.97 -15.37 -12.60
CA SER A 35 20.58 -16.62 -13.07
C SER A 35 19.87 -17.80 -12.44
N ASP A 36 18.66 -18.07 -12.93
CA ASP A 36 18.18 -19.44 -13.12
C ASP A 36 17.02 -19.44 -14.14
N ARG A 37 17.36 -19.15 -15.40
CA ARG A 37 16.54 -19.56 -16.54
C ARG A 37 17.13 -20.87 -17.03
N ASP A 38 16.79 -21.96 -16.37
CA ASP A 38 16.75 -23.29 -16.98
C ASP A 38 16.04 -24.25 -16.03
N SER A 39 14.73 -24.09 -15.98
CA SER A 39 13.83 -25.20 -15.72
C SER A 39 12.70 -25.06 -16.72
N ALA A 40 12.74 -25.91 -17.74
CA ALA A 40 11.67 -26.07 -18.72
C ALA A 40 10.41 -26.53 -17.98
N GLY A 41 9.68 -25.57 -17.42
CA GLY A 41 8.35 -25.76 -16.92
C GLY A 41 7.46 -26.15 -18.09
N THR A 42 6.83 -27.32 -17.97
CA THR A 42 5.75 -27.77 -18.84
C THR A 42 4.84 -26.59 -19.17
N ALA A 43 4.65 -26.31 -20.47
CA ALA A 43 3.74 -25.26 -20.92
C ALA A 43 2.41 -25.43 -20.18
N PRO A 44 1.87 -24.38 -19.53
CA PRO A 44 0.60 -24.50 -18.85
C PRO A 44 -0.43 -25.04 -19.85
N ALA A 45 -1.18 -26.07 -19.44
CA ALA A 45 -2.25 -26.64 -20.24
C ALA A 45 -3.09 -25.50 -20.83
N ALA A 46 -3.47 -25.62 -22.11
CA ALA A 46 -4.21 -24.57 -22.82
C ALA A 46 -5.37 -24.10 -21.95
N VAL A 47 -5.19 -22.94 -21.31
CA VAL A 47 -6.16 -22.46 -20.35
C VAL A 47 -7.35 -22.04 -21.20
N GLY A 48 -8.51 -22.66 -20.98
CA GLY A 48 -9.74 -22.44 -21.76
C GLY A 48 -10.36 -21.05 -21.53
N TRP A 49 -9.52 -20.03 -21.44
CA TRP A 49 -9.88 -18.65 -21.20
C TRP A 49 -10.15 -17.93 -22.50
N VAL A 50 -11.12 -17.03 -22.45
CA VAL A 50 -11.43 -16.08 -23.50
C VAL A 50 -10.99 -14.70 -23.03
N THR A 51 -10.14 -14.04 -23.80
CA THR A 51 -9.72 -12.67 -23.53
C THR A 51 -10.44 -11.70 -24.43
N THR A 52 -11.04 -10.67 -23.85
CA THR A 52 -11.73 -9.60 -24.58
C THR A 52 -11.05 -8.27 -24.28
N ARG A 53 -10.75 -7.50 -25.33
CA ARG A 53 -10.37 -6.09 -25.17
C ARG A 53 -11.57 -5.18 -25.10
N THR A 54 -11.59 -4.32 -24.09
CA THR A 54 -12.67 -3.37 -23.87
C THR A 54 -12.10 -1.96 -23.67
N GLY A 55 -12.81 -0.95 -24.18
CA GLY A 55 -12.45 0.46 -24.02
C GLY A 55 -13.09 1.15 -22.80
N GLY A 56 -12.62 2.38 -22.53
CA GLY A 56 -13.18 3.30 -21.53
C GLY A 56 -13.12 2.85 -20.05
N PRO A 57 -11.96 2.48 -19.47
CA PRO A 57 -10.60 2.48 -20.03
C PRO A 57 -10.26 1.26 -20.88
N ALA A 58 -9.21 1.38 -21.69
CA ALA A 58 -8.59 0.25 -22.38
C ALA A 58 -8.10 -0.78 -21.35
N ARG A 59 -8.62 -2.01 -21.47
CA ARG A 59 -8.37 -3.10 -20.52
C ARG A 59 -8.66 -4.47 -21.15
N THR A 60 -8.02 -5.50 -20.60
CA THR A 60 -8.22 -6.90 -20.97
C THR A 60 -9.07 -7.55 -19.91
N GLU A 61 -10.20 -8.12 -20.33
CA GLU A 61 -11.03 -8.97 -19.49
C GLU A 61 -10.71 -10.43 -19.83
N VAL A 62 -10.32 -11.20 -18.83
CA VAL A 62 -10.06 -12.65 -18.94
C VAL A 62 -11.27 -13.38 -18.36
N ARG A 63 -11.89 -14.24 -19.15
CA ARG A 63 -13.09 -15.00 -18.76
C ARG A 63 -12.86 -16.50 -18.91
N ASP A 64 -13.52 -17.29 -18.07
CA ASP A 64 -13.58 -18.75 -18.27
C ASP A 64 -14.54 -19.12 -19.41
N ALA A 65 -14.62 -20.43 -19.71
CA ALA A 65 -15.52 -20.96 -20.74
C ALA A 65 -17.01 -20.72 -20.44
N ALA A 66 -17.39 -20.50 -19.17
CA ALA A 66 -18.76 -20.14 -18.77
C ALA A 66 -19.03 -18.63 -18.87
N GLY A 67 -18.04 -17.82 -19.24
CA GLY A 67 -18.13 -16.36 -19.35
C GLY A 67 -17.90 -15.60 -18.04
N THR A 68 -17.51 -16.28 -16.96
CA THR A 68 -17.20 -15.66 -15.67
C THR A 68 -15.95 -14.81 -15.77
N LEU A 69 -16.00 -13.55 -15.32
CA LEU A 69 -14.84 -12.67 -15.29
C LEU A 69 -13.84 -13.10 -14.22
N LEU A 70 -12.70 -13.62 -14.66
CA LEU A 70 -11.59 -14.07 -13.82
C LEU A 70 -10.58 -12.97 -13.52
N ALA A 71 -10.24 -12.13 -14.49
CA ALA A 71 -9.28 -11.05 -14.30
C ALA A 71 -9.61 -9.83 -15.15
N GLU A 72 -9.26 -8.64 -14.66
CA GLU A 72 -9.30 -7.38 -15.40
C GLU A 72 -7.95 -6.65 -15.26
N LEU A 73 -7.24 -6.50 -16.38
CA LEU A 73 -5.94 -5.83 -16.48
C LEU A 73 -6.14 -4.51 -17.24
N THR A 74 -5.82 -3.37 -16.62
CA THR A 74 -6.00 -2.05 -17.24
C THR A 74 -4.68 -1.54 -17.82
N ASP A 75 -4.70 -1.00 -19.03
CA ASP A 75 -3.49 -0.53 -19.71
C ASP A 75 -2.80 0.57 -18.89
N GLY A 76 -1.50 0.41 -18.68
CA GLY A 76 -0.67 1.30 -17.90
C GLY A 76 -0.82 1.16 -16.38
N ALA A 77 -1.71 0.31 -15.88
CA ALA A 77 -1.85 -0.01 -14.47
C ALA A 77 -1.04 -1.25 -14.09
N ARG A 78 -0.65 -1.36 -12.82
CA ARG A 78 -0.07 -2.58 -12.25
C ARG A 78 -1.08 -3.37 -11.46
N THR A 79 -2.09 -2.72 -10.88
CA THR A 79 -3.16 -3.38 -10.16
C THR A 79 -4.01 -4.21 -11.13
N VAL A 80 -4.26 -5.47 -10.75
CA VAL A 80 -5.13 -6.40 -11.48
C VAL A 80 -6.23 -6.83 -10.53
N THR A 81 -7.48 -6.68 -10.99
CA THR A 81 -8.64 -7.21 -10.27
C THR A 81 -8.83 -8.66 -10.69
N LEU A 82 -8.95 -9.56 -9.72
CA LEU A 82 -9.07 -11.01 -9.89
C LEU A 82 -10.36 -11.49 -9.21
N ALA A 83 -10.98 -12.53 -9.76
CA ALA A 83 -11.96 -13.32 -9.05
C ALA A 83 -11.25 -14.16 -7.98
N GLY A 84 -11.91 -14.38 -6.85
CA GLY A 84 -11.42 -15.27 -5.81
C GLY A 84 -12.49 -15.58 -4.77
N PRO A 85 -12.11 -16.25 -3.67
CA PRO A 85 -13.04 -16.54 -2.59
C PRO A 85 -13.69 -15.28 -2.04
N ALA A 86 -15.00 -15.33 -1.81
CA ALA A 86 -15.73 -14.26 -1.16
C ALA A 86 -15.24 -14.06 0.28
N ARG A 87 -15.15 -12.80 0.69
CA ARG A 87 -14.69 -12.38 2.02
C ARG A 87 -15.36 -11.09 2.45
N SER A 88 -15.29 -10.84 3.75
CA SER A 88 -15.83 -9.65 4.41
C SER A 88 -14.74 -9.03 5.26
N TRP A 89 -14.75 -7.69 5.34
CA TRP A 89 -13.95 -6.94 6.31
C TRP A 89 -14.85 -6.05 7.15
N THR A 90 -14.50 -5.99 8.43
CA THR A 90 -15.09 -5.12 9.42
C THR A 90 -13.97 -4.41 10.17
N GLU A 91 -14.15 -3.13 10.48
CA GLU A 91 -13.28 -2.40 11.40
C GLU A 91 -13.88 -2.43 12.81
N ALA A 92 -13.05 -2.70 13.82
CA ALA A 92 -13.48 -2.73 15.20
C ALA A 92 -14.14 -1.40 15.61
N GLY A 93 -15.25 -1.47 16.35
CA GLY A 93 -16.00 -0.27 16.75
C GLY A 93 -16.89 0.31 15.64
N THR A 94 -16.98 -0.32 14.48
CA THR A 94 -17.89 0.08 13.40
C THR A 94 -18.89 -1.03 13.07
N ALA A 95 -20.07 -0.64 12.55
CA ALA A 95 -21.06 -1.58 12.00
C ALA A 95 -20.90 -1.80 10.48
N ILE A 96 -19.77 -1.37 9.92
CA ILE A 96 -19.52 -1.36 8.48
C ILE A 96 -19.00 -2.72 8.06
N ASP A 97 -19.66 -3.31 7.07
CA ASP A 97 -19.28 -4.58 6.47
C ASP A 97 -19.07 -4.38 4.96
N ILE A 98 -17.85 -4.65 4.51
CA ILE A 98 -17.45 -4.61 3.11
C ILE A 98 -17.28 -6.04 2.63
N ARG A 99 -18.14 -6.47 1.71
CA ARG A 99 -18.11 -7.81 1.12
C ARG A 99 -17.63 -7.77 -0.31
N THR A 100 -16.71 -8.65 -0.66
CA THR A 100 -16.19 -8.76 -2.03
C THR A 100 -15.76 -10.18 -2.36
N ASP A 101 -15.88 -10.55 -3.63
CA ASP A 101 -15.24 -11.70 -4.27
C ASP A 101 -14.03 -11.28 -5.11
N ARG A 102 -13.69 -9.98 -5.08
CA ARG A 102 -12.59 -9.41 -5.83
C ARG A 102 -11.32 -9.32 -5.01
N TRP A 103 -10.25 -9.73 -5.64
CA TRP A 103 -8.89 -9.70 -5.15
C TRP A 103 -8.07 -8.74 -6.00
N VAL A 104 -7.13 -8.03 -5.39
CA VAL A 104 -6.33 -7.01 -6.07
C VAL A 104 -4.87 -7.28 -5.83
N ARG A 105 -4.16 -7.67 -6.90
CA ARG A 105 -2.72 -7.95 -6.86
C ARG A 105 -1.97 -7.01 -7.78
N LEU A 106 -0.66 -6.91 -7.56
CA LEU A 106 0.21 -5.99 -8.29
C LEU A 106 1.08 -6.75 -9.28
N LEU A 107 1.00 -6.38 -10.56
CA LEU A 107 1.94 -6.84 -11.59
C LEU A 107 3.35 -6.32 -11.32
N PRO A 108 4.40 -7.02 -11.77
CA PRO A 108 5.77 -6.52 -11.67
C PRO A 108 6.02 -5.21 -12.43
N ALA A 109 5.32 -5.01 -13.55
CA ALA A 109 5.41 -3.83 -14.42
C ALA A 109 4.01 -3.37 -14.87
N PRO A 110 3.86 -2.12 -15.35
CA PRO A 110 2.59 -1.67 -15.91
C PRO A 110 2.15 -2.56 -17.07
N TYR A 111 0.86 -2.90 -17.11
CA TYR A 111 0.29 -3.70 -18.19
C TYR A 111 0.37 -2.94 -19.53
N ASP A 112 0.97 -3.55 -20.54
CA ASP A 112 1.23 -2.91 -21.84
C ASP A 112 0.05 -2.99 -22.82
N GLY A 113 -0.97 -3.77 -22.48
CA GLY A 113 -2.18 -3.94 -23.28
C GLY A 113 -2.17 -5.13 -24.22
N ILE A 114 -1.12 -5.94 -24.21
CA ILE A 114 -1.03 -7.24 -24.90
C ILE A 114 -1.24 -8.33 -23.85
N PHE A 115 -2.05 -9.34 -24.13
CA PHE A 115 -2.23 -10.47 -23.20
C PHE A 115 -1.49 -11.68 -23.76
N ASP A 116 -0.31 -11.94 -23.23
CA ASP A 116 0.60 -12.96 -23.75
C ASP A 116 0.71 -14.18 -22.81
N ALA A 117 1.71 -15.05 -23.09
CA ALA A 117 1.97 -16.24 -22.29
C ALA A 117 2.44 -15.90 -20.86
N ALA A 118 3.18 -14.81 -20.67
CA ALA A 118 3.63 -14.37 -19.37
C ALA A 118 2.46 -13.84 -18.54
N ASP A 119 1.55 -13.07 -19.14
CA ASP A 119 0.32 -12.62 -18.46
C ASP A 119 -0.59 -13.79 -18.12
N THR A 120 -0.71 -14.76 -19.03
CA THR A 120 -1.49 -15.99 -18.80
C THR A 120 -0.95 -16.75 -17.58
N ALA A 121 0.37 -16.95 -17.51
CA ALA A 121 1.02 -17.61 -16.38
C ALA A 121 0.85 -16.83 -15.08
N TRP A 122 1.00 -15.50 -15.13
CA TRP A 122 0.83 -14.64 -13.97
C TRP A 122 -0.60 -14.67 -13.43
N VAL A 123 -1.62 -14.53 -14.30
CA VAL A 123 -3.03 -14.58 -13.90
C VAL A 123 -3.37 -15.96 -13.31
N ALA A 124 -2.86 -17.05 -13.89
CA ALA A 124 -3.09 -18.40 -13.38
C ALA A 124 -2.54 -18.58 -11.97
N ALA A 125 -1.31 -18.13 -11.72
CA ALA A 125 -0.71 -18.13 -10.39
C ALA A 125 -1.49 -17.23 -9.41
N ALA A 126 -1.86 -16.02 -9.85
CA ALA A 126 -2.54 -15.04 -9.01
C ALA A 126 -3.96 -15.47 -8.59
N LEU A 127 -4.69 -16.21 -9.44
CA LEU A 127 -5.98 -16.83 -9.12
C LEU A 127 -5.86 -17.94 -8.06
N GLY A 128 -4.72 -18.62 -7.99
CA GLY A 128 -4.41 -19.64 -6.99
C GLY A 128 -3.85 -19.09 -5.68
N ASP A 129 -3.26 -17.90 -5.70
CA ASP A 129 -2.62 -17.27 -4.54
C ASP A 129 -3.64 -16.90 -3.46
N ARG A 130 -3.36 -17.31 -2.22
CA ARG A 130 -4.18 -17.07 -1.02
C ARG A 130 -3.51 -16.16 0.01
N SER A 131 -2.31 -15.67 -0.29
CA SER A 131 -1.67 -14.62 0.52
C SER A 131 -2.54 -13.34 0.55
N PRO A 132 -2.45 -12.52 1.61
CA PRO A 132 -3.15 -11.24 1.67
C PRO A 132 -2.87 -10.39 0.43
N ASP A 133 -3.93 -9.97 -0.25
CA ASP A 133 -3.86 -9.05 -1.38
C ASP A 133 -3.90 -7.58 -0.91
N ILE A 134 -3.90 -6.62 -1.83
CA ILE A 134 -3.81 -5.18 -1.47
C ILE A 134 -4.92 -4.77 -0.50
N LEU A 135 -6.15 -5.25 -0.71
CA LEU A 135 -7.27 -4.93 0.18
C LEU A 135 -7.08 -5.54 1.57
N ALA A 136 -6.75 -6.82 1.64
CA ALA A 136 -6.51 -7.47 2.93
C ALA A 136 -5.35 -6.81 3.70
N VAL A 137 -4.28 -6.42 3.02
CA VAL A 137 -3.15 -5.70 3.62
C VAL A 137 -3.55 -4.32 4.12
N ALA A 138 -4.38 -3.57 3.37
CA ALA A 138 -4.87 -2.26 3.81
C ALA A 138 -5.62 -2.35 5.16
N PHE A 139 -6.39 -3.41 5.39
CA PHE A 139 -7.09 -3.66 6.66
C PHE A 139 -6.17 -4.09 7.82
N GLN A 140 -4.89 -4.36 7.59
CA GLN A 140 -3.96 -4.72 8.67
C GLN A 140 -3.48 -3.51 9.50
N TYR A 141 -3.95 -2.31 9.17
CA TYR A 141 -3.52 -1.06 9.82
C TYR A 141 -4.65 -0.28 10.47
N VAL A 142 -5.88 -0.82 10.48
CA VAL A 142 -7.02 -0.16 11.13
C VAL A 142 -6.92 -0.29 12.65
N SER A 143 -7.71 0.51 13.38
CA SER A 143 -7.77 0.45 14.83
C SER A 143 -8.04 -0.97 15.33
N GLY A 144 -7.26 -1.40 16.32
CA GLY A 144 -7.31 -2.74 16.90
C GLY A 144 -6.71 -3.86 16.04
N ALA A 145 -6.11 -3.57 14.89
CA ALA A 145 -5.45 -4.58 14.08
C ALA A 145 -4.27 -5.22 14.85
N PRO A 146 -4.17 -6.56 14.91
CA PRO A 146 -3.12 -7.23 15.65
C PRO A 146 -1.75 -6.98 15.00
N PRO A 147 -0.67 -6.85 15.79
CA PRO A 147 0.65 -6.66 15.24
C PRO A 147 1.10 -7.89 14.47
N LEU A 148 1.65 -7.68 13.27
CA LEU A 148 2.31 -8.70 12.47
C LEU A 148 3.80 -8.39 12.42
N SER A 149 4.64 -9.35 12.81
CA SER A 149 6.09 -9.20 12.77
C SER A 149 6.73 -10.04 11.67
N ALA A 150 7.70 -9.48 10.96
CA ALA A 150 8.52 -10.18 9.97
C ALA A 150 9.92 -9.57 9.95
N ALA A 151 10.95 -10.41 9.84
CA ALA A 151 12.36 -9.99 9.78
C ALA A 151 12.77 -9.00 10.89
N GLY A 152 12.24 -9.18 12.12
CA GLY A 152 12.54 -8.32 13.27
C GLY A 152 11.79 -6.99 13.31
N LEU A 153 10.91 -6.72 12.33
CA LEU A 153 10.09 -5.51 12.25
C LEU A 153 8.62 -5.83 12.53
N VAL A 154 7.90 -4.89 13.15
CA VAL A 154 6.43 -4.89 13.17
C VAL A 154 5.97 -4.30 11.84
N ILE A 155 5.57 -5.15 10.90
CA ILE A 155 5.24 -4.76 9.52
C ILE A 155 3.76 -4.43 9.32
N ALA A 156 2.91 -4.73 10.29
CA ALA A 156 1.50 -4.35 10.33
C ALA A 156 0.98 -4.32 11.77
N GLY A 157 -0.19 -3.72 11.99
CA GLY A 157 -0.85 -3.54 13.28
C GLY A 157 -1.53 -2.19 13.37
N ASP A 158 -2.24 -1.95 14.48
CA ASP A 158 -2.91 -0.68 14.81
C ASP A 158 -1.96 0.51 14.59
N ALA A 159 -2.26 1.31 13.57
CA ALA A 159 -1.45 2.43 13.13
C ALA A 159 -2.10 3.74 13.56
N ARG A 160 -1.29 4.64 14.12
CA ARG A 160 -1.72 6.01 14.44
C ARG A 160 -1.65 6.90 13.21
N TYR A 161 -2.25 8.10 13.29
CA TYR A 161 -2.04 9.10 12.24
C TYR A 161 -0.67 9.80 12.39
N GLY A 162 -0.29 10.06 13.64
CA GLY A 162 0.85 10.91 14.00
C GLY A 162 0.43 12.27 14.52
N ASP A 163 1.40 13.04 15.03
CA ASP A 163 1.13 14.36 15.64
C ASP A 163 0.66 15.37 14.59
N ALA A 164 1.18 15.24 13.36
CA ALA A 164 0.79 16.02 12.19
C ALA A 164 0.90 15.18 10.90
N ALA A 165 0.53 15.76 9.75
CA ALA A 165 0.87 15.16 8.46
C ALA A 165 2.39 15.13 8.31
N GLY A 166 2.96 13.97 7.97
CA GLY A 166 4.40 13.76 7.98
C GLY A 166 4.82 12.31 8.18
N ALA A 167 4.03 11.50 8.89
CA ALA A 167 4.34 10.08 9.12
C ALA A 167 4.23 9.24 7.85
N ASP A 168 5.25 8.42 7.58
CA ASP A 168 5.38 7.52 6.44
C ASP A 168 5.73 6.08 6.86
N PHE A 169 5.88 5.17 5.90
CA PHE A 169 6.11 3.75 6.17
C PHE A 169 7.40 3.49 6.98
N ASN A 170 8.44 4.31 6.80
CA ASN A 170 9.69 4.19 7.55
C ASN A 170 9.50 4.52 9.03
N ASP A 171 8.63 5.48 9.36
CA ASP A 171 8.26 5.83 10.74
C ASP A 171 7.47 4.70 11.39
N PHE A 172 6.50 4.14 10.66
CA PHE A 172 5.76 2.97 11.15
C PHE A 172 6.69 1.82 11.53
N LEU A 173 7.67 1.53 10.66
CA LEU A 173 8.62 0.42 10.83
C LEU A 173 9.75 0.75 11.82
N GLY A 174 10.03 2.03 12.06
CA GLY A 174 11.19 2.47 12.83
C GLY A 174 12.52 2.18 12.14
N VAL A 175 12.59 2.30 10.81
CA VAL A 175 13.81 2.01 10.02
C VAL A 175 14.22 3.20 9.14
N ALA A 176 15.51 3.39 8.92
CA ALA A 176 15.97 4.34 7.91
C ALA A 176 15.73 3.77 6.50
N TRP A 177 15.31 4.61 5.56
CA TRP A 177 15.07 4.23 4.18
C TRP A 177 15.91 5.04 3.20
N THR A 178 16.43 4.38 2.17
CA THR A 178 17.29 5.01 1.17
C THR A 178 16.58 5.21 -0.16
N TYR A 179 16.56 6.45 -0.65
CA TYR A 179 16.09 6.86 -1.97
C TYR A 179 17.26 7.31 -2.83
N GLY A 180 17.88 6.38 -3.56
CA GLY A 180 19.09 6.69 -4.32
C GLY A 180 20.24 7.09 -3.37
N SER A 181 20.64 8.36 -3.37
CA SER A 181 21.67 8.89 -2.46
C SER A 181 21.11 9.56 -1.20
N SER A 182 19.79 9.74 -1.11
CA SER A 182 19.13 10.35 0.06
C SER A 182 18.74 9.29 1.07
N ILE A 183 19.01 9.52 2.35
CA ILE A 183 18.57 8.68 3.46
C ILE A 183 17.51 9.45 4.24
N ASP A 184 16.41 8.78 4.53
CA ASP A 184 15.29 9.25 5.31
C ASP A 184 15.24 8.45 6.62
N ALA A 185 15.48 9.10 7.74
CA ALA A 185 15.52 8.46 9.06
C ALA A 185 14.11 8.50 9.67
N PRO A 186 13.69 7.47 10.42
CA PRO A 186 12.38 7.47 11.03
C PRO A 186 12.34 8.49 12.16
N GLU A 187 11.23 9.22 12.30
CA GLU A 187 10.99 10.06 13.45
C GLU A 187 10.56 9.20 14.66
N PRO A 188 11.30 9.19 15.80
CA PRO A 188 10.93 8.34 16.93
C PRO A 188 9.56 8.66 17.54
N ALA A 189 9.12 9.91 17.43
CA ALA A 189 7.79 10.34 17.88
C ALA A 189 6.65 9.75 17.02
N GLU A 190 6.96 9.41 15.77
CA GLU A 190 6.02 8.89 14.77
C GLU A 190 6.08 7.36 14.64
N LEU A 191 6.70 6.68 15.61
CA LEU A 191 6.76 5.23 15.62
C LEU A 191 5.34 4.64 15.59
N ARG A 192 5.08 3.79 14.59
CA ARG A 192 3.76 3.20 14.27
C ARG A 192 2.70 4.20 13.78
N SER A 193 3.10 5.37 13.30
CA SER A 193 2.23 6.33 12.64
C SER A 193 2.26 6.14 11.11
N LEU A 194 1.14 6.43 10.45
CA LEU A 194 1.00 6.52 9.00
C LEU A 194 0.03 7.66 8.67
N ASP A 195 0.46 8.69 7.95
CA ASP A 195 -0.46 9.68 7.39
C ASP A 195 -1.19 9.13 6.14
N CYS A 196 -2.06 9.93 5.52
CA CYS A 196 -2.90 9.46 4.41
C CYS A 196 -2.07 8.88 3.24
N SER A 197 -1.03 9.58 2.82
CA SER A 197 -0.14 9.18 1.75
C SER A 197 0.92 8.17 2.20
N GLY A 198 1.36 8.25 3.45
CA GLY A 198 2.27 7.29 4.07
C GLY A 198 1.64 5.90 4.20
N PHE A 199 0.34 5.84 4.51
CA PHE A 199 -0.44 4.60 4.48
C PHE A 199 -0.49 3.98 3.08
N VAL A 200 -0.70 4.78 2.03
CA VAL A 200 -0.65 4.28 0.64
C VAL A 200 0.75 3.75 0.29
N ARG A 201 1.81 4.44 0.74
CA ARG A 201 3.20 4.01 0.55
C ARG A 201 3.55 2.75 1.34
N MET A 202 3.02 2.59 2.53
CA MET A 202 3.11 1.36 3.30
C MET A 202 2.49 0.20 2.51
N VAL A 203 1.23 0.33 2.08
CA VAL A 203 0.52 -0.73 1.38
C VAL A 203 1.15 -1.01 0.01
N LEU A 204 1.22 -0.05 -0.91
CA LEU A 204 1.67 -0.31 -2.27
C LEU A 204 3.19 -0.39 -2.39
N GLY A 205 3.90 0.46 -1.66
CA GLY A 205 5.35 0.58 -1.72
C GLY A 205 6.06 -0.52 -0.94
N TYR A 206 6.02 -0.46 0.39
CA TYR A 206 6.74 -1.41 1.24
C TYR A 206 6.16 -2.83 1.15
N ARG A 207 4.83 -2.98 1.26
CA ARG A 207 4.20 -4.32 1.32
C ARG A 207 4.04 -5.00 -0.04
N PHE A 208 3.99 -4.25 -1.14
CA PHE A 208 3.81 -4.79 -2.52
C PHE A 208 4.95 -4.46 -3.49
N GLY A 209 6.03 -3.80 -3.04
CA GLY A 209 7.23 -3.56 -3.84
C GLY A 209 7.06 -2.54 -4.96
N MET A 210 6.10 -1.61 -4.85
CA MET A 210 6.05 -0.46 -5.74
C MET A 210 7.24 0.46 -5.43
N ARG A 211 7.99 0.86 -6.47
CA ARG A 211 9.09 1.80 -6.27
C ARG A 211 8.55 3.11 -5.67
N MET A 212 9.27 3.68 -4.72
CA MET A 212 8.90 4.93 -4.06
C MET A 212 9.96 6.01 -4.25
N SER A 213 9.56 7.27 -4.12
CA SER A 213 10.43 8.44 -4.19
C SER A 213 9.96 9.51 -3.21
N ILE A 214 10.88 10.40 -2.81
CA ILE A 214 10.53 11.56 -1.96
C ILE A 214 9.60 12.51 -2.74
N GLY A 215 10.04 12.95 -3.92
CA GLY A 215 9.25 13.80 -4.82
C GLY A 215 8.77 13.08 -6.08
N ALA A 216 8.25 13.84 -7.05
CA ALA A 216 7.86 13.32 -8.35
C ALA A 216 9.01 12.60 -9.06
N SER A 217 8.81 11.33 -9.42
CA SER A 217 9.76 10.53 -10.19
C SER A 217 9.01 9.50 -11.03
N ALA A 218 9.41 9.35 -12.30
CA ALA A 218 8.72 8.50 -13.25
C ALA A 218 8.62 7.06 -12.73
N GLY A 219 7.40 6.51 -12.68
CA GLY A 219 7.16 5.13 -12.25
C GLY A 219 7.41 4.84 -10.76
N ALA A 220 7.61 5.86 -9.93
CA ALA A 220 7.72 5.74 -8.48
C ALA A 220 6.57 6.46 -7.78
N LEU A 221 6.14 5.92 -6.65
CA LEU A 221 5.10 6.48 -5.80
C LEU A 221 5.69 7.60 -4.90
N PRO A 222 5.31 8.88 -5.11
CA PRO A 222 5.85 10.00 -4.34
C PRO A 222 5.31 10.07 -2.90
N ARG A 223 5.97 10.89 -2.06
CA ARG A 223 5.58 11.09 -0.66
C ARG A 223 4.21 11.74 -0.49
N ARG A 224 3.89 12.77 -1.27
CA ARG A 224 2.74 13.66 -1.03
C ARG A 224 1.54 13.30 -1.87
N ALA A 225 0.33 13.40 -1.31
CA ALA A 225 -0.93 13.03 -1.98
C ALA A 225 -1.11 13.70 -3.35
N PHE A 226 -0.86 15.02 -3.47
CA PHE A 226 -0.97 15.72 -4.75
C PHE A 226 0.06 15.22 -5.79
N GLU A 227 1.26 14.82 -5.36
CA GLU A 227 2.28 14.26 -6.25
C GLU A 227 1.94 12.83 -6.66
N GLN A 228 1.32 12.04 -5.77
CA GLN A 228 0.78 10.72 -6.09
C GLN A 228 -0.30 10.83 -7.17
N LEU A 229 -1.16 11.86 -7.13
CA LEU A 229 -2.09 12.11 -8.23
C LEU A 229 -1.34 12.51 -9.51
N ALA A 230 -0.48 13.53 -9.43
CA ALA A 230 0.15 14.16 -10.59
C ALA A 230 1.11 13.23 -11.34
N SER A 231 1.90 12.44 -10.59
CA SER A 231 3.06 11.72 -11.12
C SER A 231 3.20 10.28 -10.62
N GLY A 232 2.31 9.80 -9.75
CA GLY A 232 2.32 8.42 -9.28
C GLY A 232 2.23 7.40 -10.42
N PRO A 233 2.65 6.16 -10.17
CA PRO A 233 2.58 5.09 -11.18
C PRO A 233 1.13 4.76 -11.54
N GLY A 234 0.96 4.02 -12.63
CA GLY A 234 -0.35 3.61 -13.07
C GLY A 234 -1.04 4.61 -14.01
N ARG A 235 -2.34 4.42 -14.19
CA ARG A 235 -3.18 5.22 -15.09
C ARG A 235 -4.04 6.22 -14.33
N LEU A 236 -4.04 7.47 -14.78
CA LEU A 236 -5.02 8.46 -14.34
C LEU A 236 -6.39 8.10 -14.93
N MET A 237 -7.31 7.68 -14.06
CA MET A 237 -8.64 7.22 -14.44
C MET A 237 -9.61 8.39 -14.56
N VAL A 238 -9.51 9.33 -13.63
CA VAL A 238 -10.29 10.57 -13.62
C VAL A 238 -9.38 11.69 -13.12
N ALA A 239 -9.20 12.73 -13.93
CA ALA A 239 -8.43 13.91 -13.57
C ALA A 239 -9.21 14.82 -12.60
N ASN A 240 -8.50 15.55 -11.74
CA ASN A 240 -9.11 16.57 -10.89
C ASN A 240 -9.65 17.72 -11.77
N SER A 241 -10.97 17.94 -11.75
CA SER A 241 -11.62 19.05 -12.46
C SER A 241 -12.04 20.20 -11.54
N GLY A 242 -11.62 20.19 -10.28
CA GLY A 242 -12.04 21.12 -9.23
C GLY A 242 -13.49 20.92 -8.76
N ARG A 243 -14.13 19.82 -9.19
CA ARG A 243 -15.54 19.51 -8.87
C ARG A 243 -15.65 18.11 -8.29
N GLN A 244 -16.70 17.91 -7.48
CA GLN A 244 -17.07 16.59 -6.97
C GLN A 244 -17.21 15.57 -8.12
N LEU A 245 -16.54 14.44 -8.00
CA LEU A 245 -16.77 13.31 -8.88
C LEU A 245 -18.05 12.57 -8.46
N LYS A 246 -18.99 12.42 -9.40
CA LYS A 246 -20.29 11.74 -9.19
C LYS A 246 -20.45 10.46 -10.02
N SER A 247 -19.46 10.13 -10.85
CA SER A 247 -19.47 8.94 -11.70
C SER A 247 -18.50 7.91 -11.16
N TYR A 248 -19.03 6.71 -10.85
CA TYR A 248 -18.28 5.63 -10.22
C TYR A 248 -18.08 4.43 -11.14
N LYS A 249 -18.52 4.51 -12.41
CA LYS A 249 -18.56 3.38 -13.37
C LYS A 249 -17.21 2.68 -13.54
N ASN A 250 -16.13 3.46 -13.49
CA ASN A 250 -14.78 2.98 -13.75
C ASN A 250 -13.99 2.67 -12.49
N LEU A 251 -14.57 2.85 -11.29
CA LEU A 251 -13.90 2.50 -10.05
C LEU A 251 -13.71 0.98 -9.95
N ARG A 252 -12.54 0.58 -9.46
CA ARG A 252 -12.19 -0.78 -9.08
C ARG A 252 -11.50 -0.75 -7.74
N ALA A 253 -11.79 -1.74 -6.90
CA ALA A 253 -11.12 -1.85 -5.61
C ALA A 253 -9.59 -1.86 -5.82
N GLY A 254 -8.85 -1.16 -4.96
CA GLY A 254 -7.42 -0.88 -5.13
C GLY A 254 -7.10 0.42 -5.87
N ASP A 255 -8.07 1.07 -6.52
CA ASP A 255 -7.89 2.42 -7.07
C ASP A 255 -7.55 3.40 -5.93
N LEU A 256 -6.62 4.31 -6.20
CA LEU A 256 -6.38 5.47 -5.34
C LEU A 256 -7.44 6.54 -5.62
N VAL A 257 -8.05 7.03 -4.55
CA VAL A 257 -9.05 8.10 -4.58
C VAL A 257 -8.50 9.33 -3.88
N PHE A 258 -8.65 10.49 -4.52
CA PHE A 258 -8.02 11.73 -4.09
C PHE A 258 -9.06 12.78 -3.74
N PHE A 259 -8.76 13.55 -2.70
CA PHE A 259 -9.66 14.53 -2.14
C PHE A 259 -8.97 15.89 -1.96
N ASP A 260 -9.82 16.91 -2.04
CA ASP A 260 -9.58 18.30 -1.69
C ASP A 260 -10.48 18.54 -0.47
N ALA A 261 -9.97 18.16 0.70
CA ALA A 261 -10.72 18.04 1.95
C ALA A 261 -10.47 19.23 2.90
N SER A 262 -9.35 19.91 2.73
CA SER A 262 -9.03 21.17 3.36
C SER A 262 -9.78 22.31 2.67
N THR A 263 -10.12 23.33 3.44
CA THR A 263 -10.72 24.57 2.93
C THR A 263 -9.76 25.75 3.04
N VAL A 264 -8.51 25.52 3.46
CA VAL A 264 -7.56 26.58 3.85
C VAL A 264 -6.35 26.72 2.93
N ASP A 265 -6.06 25.72 2.09
CA ASP A 265 -4.91 25.64 1.18
C ASP A 265 -5.30 25.76 -0.30
N GLY A 266 -6.56 26.12 -0.58
CA GLY A 266 -7.07 26.32 -1.94
C GLY A 266 -7.89 25.13 -2.43
N THR A 267 -7.65 24.69 -3.66
CA THR A 267 -8.31 23.54 -4.31
C THR A 267 -7.34 22.38 -4.57
N ALA A 268 -6.21 22.40 -3.86
CA ALA A 268 -5.15 21.42 -4.01
C ALA A 268 -5.58 20.07 -3.43
N ILE A 269 -5.04 18.99 -3.97
CA ILE A 269 -5.26 17.67 -3.39
C ILE A 269 -4.43 17.56 -2.10
N ASP A 270 -5.10 17.28 -0.99
CA ASP A 270 -4.49 17.16 0.33
C ASP A 270 -4.61 15.75 0.92
N HIS A 271 -5.51 14.92 0.37
CA HIS A 271 -5.81 13.61 0.93
C HIS A 271 -5.90 12.53 -0.14
N VAL A 272 -5.50 11.32 0.25
CA VAL A 272 -5.58 10.13 -0.58
C VAL A 272 -6.08 8.94 0.25
N GLY A 273 -6.79 8.03 -0.41
CA GLY A 273 -7.21 6.74 0.16
C GLY A 273 -7.23 5.65 -0.90
N ILE A 274 -7.56 4.44 -0.47
CA ILE A 274 -7.71 3.26 -1.33
C ILE A 274 -9.20 2.93 -1.41
N TYR A 275 -9.76 2.85 -2.61
CA TYR A 275 -11.13 2.40 -2.82
C TYR A 275 -11.24 0.90 -2.50
N VAL A 276 -12.19 0.51 -1.64
CA VAL A 276 -12.31 -0.88 -1.14
C VAL A 276 -13.53 -1.62 -1.67
N GLY A 277 -14.41 -0.93 -2.39
CA GLY A 277 -15.61 -1.52 -2.98
C GLY A 277 -16.90 -0.89 -2.44
N ARG A 278 -17.95 -1.69 -2.33
CA ARG A 278 -19.24 -1.25 -1.78
C ARG A 278 -19.48 -1.92 -0.43
N ASP A 279 -20.12 -1.20 0.48
CA ASP A 279 -20.65 -1.79 1.71
C ASP A 279 -21.96 -2.54 1.46
N ALA A 280 -22.48 -3.20 2.51
CA ALA A 280 -23.75 -3.90 2.48
C ALA A 280 -24.96 -3.01 2.11
N GLN A 281 -24.85 -1.68 2.24
CA GLN A 281 -25.87 -0.71 1.86
C GLN A 281 -25.68 -0.18 0.43
N GLY A 282 -24.62 -0.61 -0.27
CA GLY A 282 -24.31 -0.23 -1.64
C GLY A 282 -23.49 1.05 -1.81
N HIS A 283 -23.05 1.68 -0.71
CA HIS A 283 -22.24 2.89 -0.77
C HIS A 283 -20.80 2.58 -1.17
N HIS A 284 -20.21 3.45 -2.00
CA HIS A 284 -18.83 3.32 -2.46
C HIS A 284 -17.86 3.71 -1.33
N ARG A 285 -17.20 2.73 -0.71
CA ARG A 285 -16.31 2.94 0.42
C ARG A 285 -14.84 3.01 0.06
N PHE A 286 -14.10 3.77 0.86
CA PHE A 286 -12.64 3.85 0.79
C PHE A 286 -12.05 3.75 2.19
N ILE A 287 -10.80 3.29 2.27
CA ILE A 287 -9.98 3.32 3.48
C ILE A 287 -8.94 4.43 3.35
N SER A 288 -8.76 5.24 4.37
CA SER A 288 -7.69 6.23 4.42
C SER A 288 -7.24 6.50 5.85
N SER A 289 -5.97 6.87 6.03
CA SER A 289 -5.48 7.34 7.32
C SER A 289 -5.91 8.77 7.58
N ARG A 290 -6.42 9.06 8.77
CA ARG A 290 -7.00 10.37 9.13
C ARG A 290 -6.64 10.78 10.53
N GLN A 291 -6.33 12.07 10.71
CA GLN A 291 -6.04 12.63 12.03
C GLN A 291 -7.19 12.45 13.02
N LYS A 292 -8.44 12.69 12.60
CA LYS A 292 -9.62 12.56 13.48
C LYS A 292 -9.92 11.13 13.93
N ALA A 293 -9.50 10.13 13.15
CA ALA A 293 -9.66 8.72 13.48
C ALA A 293 -8.40 8.14 14.15
N ASP A 294 -7.33 8.94 14.24
CA ASP A 294 -5.99 8.53 14.64
C ASP A 294 -5.51 7.28 13.88
N GLY A 295 -5.59 7.29 12.55
CA GLY A 295 -5.07 6.21 11.71
C GLY A 295 -5.96 5.82 10.53
N PRO A 296 -5.59 4.73 9.81
CA PRO A 296 -6.39 4.12 8.74
C PRO A 296 -7.77 3.68 9.22
N THR A 297 -8.82 4.13 8.50
CA THR A 297 -10.20 3.79 8.85
C THR A 297 -11.06 3.66 7.58
N VAL A 298 -12.01 2.72 7.59
CA VAL A 298 -13.20 2.67 6.73
C VAL A 298 -14.45 3.20 7.45
N GLY A 299 -14.29 3.52 8.74
CA GLY A 299 -15.28 4.10 9.63
C GLY A 299 -15.71 5.52 9.25
N ASP A 300 -16.72 6.01 9.96
CA ASP A 300 -17.31 7.33 9.69
C ASP A 300 -16.76 8.44 10.62
N VAL A 301 -15.71 8.14 11.39
CA VAL A 301 -15.02 9.10 12.25
C VAL A 301 -14.32 10.16 11.42
N GLY A 302 -14.58 11.43 11.73
CA GLY A 302 -14.11 12.56 10.94
C GLY A 302 -14.81 12.72 9.58
N GLY A 303 -15.90 12.00 9.34
CA GLY A 303 -16.69 12.04 8.11
C GLY A 303 -16.90 10.65 7.55
N LYS A 304 -18.07 10.39 6.97
CA LYS A 304 -18.40 9.08 6.40
C LYS A 304 -17.43 8.68 5.30
N SER A 305 -16.88 7.48 5.37
CA SER A 305 -15.94 6.94 4.36
C SER A 305 -16.66 6.47 3.09
N VAL A 306 -17.45 7.37 2.50
CA VAL A 306 -18.25 7.12 1.30
C VAL A 306 -17.93 8.16 0.23
N LEU A 307 -17.87 7.72 -1.02
CA LEU A 307 -17.58 8.57 -2.18
C LEU A 307 -18.86 9.21 -2.77
N ASP A 308 -20.02 8.64 -2.45
CA ASP A 308 -21.31 9.09 -2.93
C ASP A 308 -22.11 9.93 -1.93
N GLY A 309 -23.01 10.76 -2.46
CA GLY A 309 -23.87 11.64 -1.68
C GLY A 309 -23.28 13.04 -1.44
N SER A 310 -23.67 13.64 -0.32
CA SER A 310 -23.37 15.03 0.07
C SER A 310 -22.56 15.13 1.37
N GLY A 311 -22.02 14.02 1.86
CA GLY A 311 -21.14 14.02 3.03
C GLY A 311 -19.79 14.68 2.73
N TYR A 312 -19.06 15.03 3.78
CA TYR A 312 -17.76 15.71 3.69
C TYR A 312 -16.80 15.08 2.66
N TRP A 313 -16.52 13.78 2.77
CA TRP A 313 -15.61 13.09 1.84
C TRP A 313 -16.17 12.95 0.43
N ALA A 314 -17.49 12.72 0.30
CA ALA A 314 -18.14 12.69 -1.00
C ALA A 314 -18.01 14.03 -1.71
N LEU A 315 -18.23 15.15 -1.01
CA LEU A 315 -18.07 16.51 -1.53
C LEU A 315 -16.62 16.85 -1.85
N ALA A 316 -15.66 16.27 -1.14
CA ALA A 316 -14.22 16.46 -1.34
C ALA A 316 -13.61 15.57 -2.44
N PHE A 317 -14.32 14.55 -2.92
CA PHE A 317 -13.78 13.58 -3.90
C PHE A 317 -13.54 14.21 -5.28
N ARG A 318 -12.31 14.13 -5.82
CA ARG A 318 -11.88 14.86 -7.03
C ARG A 318 -11.36 13.99 -8.16
N ALA A 319 -10.57 12.96 -7.84
CA ALA A 319 -9.78 12.25 -8.85
C ALA A 319 -9.54 10.78 -8.48
N VAL A 320 -9.19 9.99 -9.50
CA VAL A 320 -8.94 8.56 -9.38
C VAL A 320 -7.69 8.20 -10.17
N ARG A 321 -6.80 7.42 -9.57
CA ARG A 321 -5.65 6.79 -10.24
C ARG A 321 -5.68 5.30 -9.97
N ARG A 322 -5.47 4.50 -11.00
CA ARG A 322 -5.31 3.05 -10.89
C ARG A 322 -3.82 2.73 -10.93
N PRO A 323 -3.18 2.39 -9.80
CA PRO A 323 -1.74 2.12 -9.74
C PRO A 323 -1.32 0.94 -10.60
#